data_AF-A0A2V7XNR6-F1
#
_entry.id   AF-A0A2V7XNR6-F1
#
_cell.length_a   1.000
_cell.length_b   1.000
_cell.length_c   1.000
_cell.angle_alpha   90.00
_cell.angle_beta   90.00
_cell.angle_gamma   90.00
#
_symmetry.space_group_name_H-M   'P 1'
#
loop_
_entity.id
_entity.type
_entity.pdbx_description
1 polymer ?
#
loop_
_entity_poly.entity_id
_entity_poly.type
_entity_poly.pdbx_seq_one_letter_code
_entity_poly.pdbx_strand_id
1 'polypeptide(L)'
;MTVLDRLYRKGVLERERQGRAYLYSAAASPDQLQSALALGLLARVLGRGREAASPILSSLVDTVGAGDRELLDELDRLVREKRRALKRRGDR
;
A
#
# COMPACT_ATOMS: atom_id res chain seq x y z
N MET A 1 5.18 -10.52 25.51
CA MET A 1 4.85 -9.89 24.22
C MET A 1 5.69 -8.61 24.09
N THR A 2 6.59 -8.51 23.11
CA THR A 2 7.44 -7.31 22.89
C THR A 2 7.04 -6.60 21.60
N VAL A 3 7.53 -5.37 21.39
CA VAL A 3 7.34 -4.64 20.12
C VAL A 3 8.04 -5.38 18.97
N LEU A 4 9.24 -5.90 19.20
CA LEU A 4 10.02 -6.65 18.20
C LEU A 4 9.29 -7.91 17.72
N ASP A 5 8.66 -8.66 18.63
CA ASP A 5 7.87 -9.84 18.26
C ASP A 5 6.64 -9.48 17.40
N ARG A 6 5.97 -8.35 17.69
CA ARG A 6 4.87 -7.85 16.85
C ARG A 6 5.35 -7.43 15.45
N LEU A 7 6.50 -6.79 15.35
CA LEU A 7 7.05 -6.35 14.07
C LEU A 7 7.50 -7.54 13.21
N TYR A 8 8.07 -8.57 13.82
CA TYR A 8 8.34 -9.85 13.15
C TYR A 8 7.06 -10.50 12.62
N ARG A 9 6.00 -10.59 13.43
CA ARG A 9 4.71 -11.14 12.98
C ARG A 9 4.03 -10.34 11.87
N LYS A 10 4.35 -9.06 11.74
CA LYS A 10 3.88 -8.19 10.66
C LYS A 10 4.75 -8.27 9.40
N GLY A 11 5.83 -9.06 9.40
CA GLY A 11 6.75 -9.19 8.28
C GLY A 11 7.67 -7.97 8.08
N VAL A 12 7.79 -7.09 9.08
CA VAL A 12 8.68 -5.91 9.02
C VAL A 12 10.10 -6.28 9.46
N LEU A 13 10.21 -7.27 10.33
CA LEU A 13 11.48 -7.80 10.80
C LEU A 13 11.56 -9.29 10.49
N GLU A 14 12.77 -9.75 10.21
CA GLU A 14 13.14 -11.15 10.31
C GLU A 14 13.68 -11.42 11.70
N ARG A 15 13.70 -12.69 12.11
CA ARG A 15 14.38 -13.09 13.34
C ARG A 15 15.09 -14.41 13.14
N GLU A 16 16.28 -14.51 13.73
CA GLU A 16 17.04 -15.73 13.83
C GLU A 16 17.27 -16.07 15.30
N ARG A 17 17.18 -17.35 15.66
CA ARG A 17 17.44 -17.79 17.04
C ARG A 17 18.95 -17.96 17.22
N GLN A 18 19.54 -17.18 18.12
CA GLN A 18 20.94 -17.30 18.50
C GLN A 18 21.02 -17.73 19.98
N GLY A 19 21.16 -19.05 20.19
CA GLY A 19 21.16 -19.66 21.52
C GLY A 19 19.84 -19.46 22.28
N ARG A 20 19.88 -18.63 23.34
CA ARG A 20 18.72 -18.28 24.17
C ARG A 20 18.05 -16.95 23.77
N ALA A 21 18.59 -16.24 22.78
CA ALA A 21 18.08 -14.96 22.32
C ALA A 21 17.62 -15.03 20.85
N TYR A 22 16.91 -13.99 20.42
CA TYR A 22 16.58 -13.76 19.02
C TYR A 22 17.33 -12.53 18.53
N LEU A 23 18.04 -12.67 17.40
CA LEU A 23 18.58 -11.57 16.64
C LEU A 23 17.53 -11.14 15.61
N TYR A 24 17.29 -9.83 15.51
CA TYR A 24 16.32 -9.27 14.57
C TYR A 24 17.03 -8.47 13.50
N SER A 25 16.57 -8.60 12.25
CA SER A 25 17.04 -7.85 11.08
C SER A 25 15.86 -7.23 10.34
N ALA A 26 16.11 -6.17 9.58
CA ALA A 26 15.07 -5.56 8.75
C ALA A 26 14.69 -6.51 7.60
N ALA A 27 13.40 -6.82 7.48
CA ALA A 27 12.87 -7.61 6.35
C ALA A 27 12.57 -6.75 5.12
N ALA A 28 12.54 -5.42 5.30
CA ALA A 28 12.16 -4.45 4.28
C ALA A 28 12.99 -3.18 4.39
N SER A 29 13.21 -2.51 3.26
CA SER A 29 13.81 -1.17 3.25
C SER A 29 12.83 -0.13 3.86
N PRO A 30 13.34 1.05 4.27
CA PRO A 30 12.49 2.14 4.73
C PRO A 30 11.38 2.50 3.73
N ASP A 31 11.69 2.57 2.44
CA ASP A 31 10.74 2.93 1.38
C ASP A 31 9.66 1.86 1.20
N GLN A 32 10.03 0.58 1.29
CA GLN A 32 9.09 -0.53 1.25
C GLN A 32 8.13 -0.48 2.44
N LEU A 33 8.64 -0.17 3.64
CA LEU A 33 7.82 -0.01 4.83
C LEU A 33 6.85 1.17 4.69
N GLN A 34 7.34 2.33 4.22
CA GLN A 34 6.49 3.51 3.97
C GLN A 34 5.38 3.19 2.96
N SER A 35 5.73 2.53 1.86
CA SER A 35 4.77 2.11 0.82
C SER A 35 3.71 1.17 1.40
N ALA A 36 4.12 0.18 2.20
CA ALA A 36 3.19 -0.76 2.83
C ALA A 36 2.23 -0.07 3.81
N LEU A 37 2.71 0.91 4.58
CA LEU A 37 1.87 1.71 5.48
C LEU A 37 0.86 2.55 4.70
N ALA A 38 1.28 3.23 3.64
CA ALA A 38 0.41 4.03 2.78
C ALA A 38 -0.70 3.17 2.17
N LEU A 39 -0.34 2.01 1.59
CA LEU A 39 -1.29 1.06 1.02
C LEU A 39 -2.28 0.52 2.07
N GLY A 40 -1.78 0.18 3.27
CA GLY A 40 -2.63 -0.30 4.36
C GLY A 40 -3.66 0.74 4.82
N LEU A 41 -3.26 2.01 4.87
CA LEU A 41 -4.17 3.12 5.17
C LEU A 41 -5.21 3.28 4.07
N LEU A 42 -4.80 3.34 2.80
CA LEU A 42 -5.72 3.43 1.67
C LEU A 42 -6.73 2.27 1.65
N ALA A 43 -6.27 1.04 1.86
CA ALA A 43 -7.15 -0.14 1.92
C ALA A 43 -8.19 -0.03 3.04
N ARG A 44 -7.79 0.43 4.23
CA ARG A 44 -8.70 0.61 5.37
C ARG A 44 -9.76 1.67 5.10
N VAL A 45 -9.40 2.74 4.42
CA VAL A 45 -10.31 3.86 4.17
C VAL A 45 -11.24 3.53 2.98
N LEU A 46 -10.70 3.01 1.87
CA LEU A 46 -11.47 2.63 0.69
C LEU A 46 -12.31 1.36 0.90
N GLY A 47 -11.94 0.50 1.86
CA GLY A 47 -12.67 -0.72 2.21
C GLY A 47 -14.01 -0.50 2.90
N ARG A 48 -14.38 0.75 3.22
CA ARG A 48 -15.67 1.11 3.85
C ARG A 48 -16.85 1.19 2.88
N GLY A 49 -16.63 0.86 1.61
CA GLY A 49 -17.64 0.87 0.56
C GLY A 49 -17.51 2.07 -0.38
N ARG A 50 -18.22 2.00 -1.51
CA ARG A 50 -18.13 2.97 -2.61
C ARG A 50 -18.42 4.40 -2.17
N GLU A 51 -19.45 4.61 -1.34
CA GLU A 51 -19.86 5.94 -0.87
C GLU A 51 -18.78 6.59 -0.01
N ALA A 52 -18.16 5.82 0.88
CA ALA A 52 -17.06 6.29 1.71
C ALA A 52 -15.79 6.54 0.89
N ALA A 53 -15.55 5.75 -0.16
CA ALA A 53 -14.36 5.85 -1.01
C ALA A 53 -14.40 7.05 -1.98
N SER A 54 -15.58 7.40 -2.49
CA SER A 54 -15.77 8.46 -3.50
C SER A 54 -15.12 9.82 -3.13
N PRO A 55 -15.36 10.41 -1.94
CA PRO A 55 -14.76 11.70 -1.59
C PRO A 55 -13.22 11.65 -1.51
N ILE A 56 -12.64 10.52 -1.09
CA ILE A 56 -11.18 10.37 -0.99
C ILE A 56 -10.55 10.27 -2.37
N LEU A 57 -11.19 9.52 -3.28
CA LEU A 57 -10.73 9.43 -4.66
C LEU A 57 -10.81 10.79 -5.36
N SER A 58 -11.87 11.57 -5.10
CA SER A 58 -11.97 12.95 -5.60
C SER A 58 -10.84 13.82 -5.06
N SER A 59 -10.64 13.83 -3.74
CA SER A 59 -9.58 14.62 -3.11
C SER A 59 -8.18 14.23 -3.59
N LEU A 60 -7.93 12.94 -3.85
CA LEU A 60 -6.68 12.48 -4.45
C LEU A 60 -6.49 13.05 -5.85
N VAL A 61 -7.51 12.98 -6.71
CA VAL A 61 -7.47 13.56 -8.08
C VAL A 61 -7.24 15.06 -8.03
N ASP A 62 -7.93 15.78 -7.13
CA ASP A 62 -7.77 17.23 -6.97
C ASP A 62 -6.34 17.58 -6.52
N THR A 63 -5.80 16.82 -5.56
CA THR A 63 -4.44 17.05 -5.04
C THR A 63 -3.37 16.78 -6.10
N VAL A 64 -3.52 15.70 -6.87
CA VAL A 64 -2.60 15.37 -7.97
C VAL A 64 -2.68 16.42 -9.07
N GLY A 65 -3.88 16.80 -9.49
CA GLY A 65 -4.09 17.78 -10.56
C GLY A 65 -3.66 19.21 -10.20
N ALA A 66 -3.71 19.59 -8.92
CA ALA A 66 -3.22 20.88 -8.46
C ALA A 66 -1.68 20.95 -8.40
N GLY A 67 -1.01 19.83 -8.16
CA GLY A 67 0.44 19.76 -8.07
C GLY A 67 1.13 19.65 -9.43
N ASP A 68 0.65 18.75 -10.29
CA ASP A 68 1.28 18.45 -11.58
C ASP A 68 0.30 17.79 -12.57
N ARG A 69 0.18 18.37 -13.76
CA ARG A 69 -0.65 17.82 -14.83
C ARG A 69 -0.12 16.49 -15.36
N GLU A 70 1.19 16.31 -15.41
CA GLU A 70 1.80 15.07 -15.89
C GLU A 70 1.52 13.91 -14.95
N LEU A 71 1.46 14.17 -13.63
CA LEU A 71 1.07 13.16 -12.65
C LEU A 71 -0.41 12.74 -12.78
N LEU A 72 -1.28 13.67 -13.18
CA LEU A 72 -2.69 13.35 -13.44
C LEU A 72 -2.83 12.48 -14.69
N ASP A 73 -2.05 12.75 -15.74
CA ASP A 73 -2.01 11.92 -16.94
C ASP A 73 -1.48 10.52 -16.65
N GLU A 74 -0.43 10.40 -15.81
CA GLU A 74 0.08 9.10 -15.38
C GLU A 74 -0.94 8.32 -14.54
N LEU A 75 -1.69 9.01 -13.66
CA LEU A 75 -2.78 8.38 -12.91
C LEU A 75 -3.87 7.83 -13.84
N ASP A 76 -4.28 8.57 -14.87
CA ASP A 76 -5.25 8.09 -15.86
C ASP A 76 -4.70 6.88 -16.65
N ARG A 77 -3.42 6.91 -17.05
CA ARG A 77 -2.74 5.79 -17.71
C ARG A 77 -2.82 4.52 -16.85
N LEU A 78 -2.43 4.61 -15.58
CA LEU A 78 -2.44 3.48 -14.63
C LEU A 78 -3.86 2.91 -14.43
N VAL A 79 -4.88 3.78 -14.31
CA VAL A 79 -6.28 3.36 -14.18
C VAL A 79 -6.75 2.61 -15.43
N ARG A 80 -6.44 3.12 -16.63
CA ARG A 80 -6.79 2.48 -17.90
C ARG A 80 -6.15 1.10 -18.04
N GLU A 81 -4.86 0.99 -17.72
CA GLU A 81 -4.13 -0.28 -17.73
C GLU A 81 -4.74 -1.30 -16.77
N LYS A 82 -5.08 -0.86 -15.53
CA LYS A 82 -5.72 -1.72 -14.54
C LYS A 82 -7.08 -2.21 -14.99
N ARG A 83 -7.92 -1.34 -15.57
CA ARG A 83 -9.24 -1.71 -16.12
C ARG A 83 -9.10 -2.75 -17.25
N ARG A 84 -8.15 -2.55 -18.17
CA ARG A 84 -7.86 -3.52 -19.24
C ARG A 84 -7.43 -4.87 -18.68
N ALA A 85 -6.56 -4.88 -17.66
CA ALA A 85 -6.11 -6.11 -17.01
C ALA A 85 -7.25 -6.86 -16.30
N LEU A 86 -8.16 -6.14 -15.64
CA LEU A 86 -9.34 -6.73 -14.99
C LEU A 86 -10.32 -7.32 -16.01
N LYS A 87 -10.57 -6.62 -17.13
CA LYS A 87 -11.41 -7.14 -18.22
C LYS A 87 -10.86 -8.46 -18.76
N ARG A 88 -9.54 -8.53 -19.03
CA ARG A 88 -8.87 -9.77 -19.49
C ARG A 88 -8.92 -10.92 -18.48
N ARG A 89 -9.09 -10.63 -17.19
CA ARG A 89 -9.19 -11.64 -16.12
C ARG A 89 -10.61 -12.15 -15.90
N GLY A 90 -11.64 -11.36 -16.22
CA GLY A 90 -13.04 -11.77 -16.12
C GLY A 90 -13.58 -12.49 -17.36
N ASP A 91 -12.81 -12.49 -18.46
CA ASP A 91 -13.12 -13.16 -19.73
C ASP A 91 -12.50 -14.58 -19.81
N ARG A 92 -11.92 -15.07 -18.71
CA ARG A 92 -11.39 -16.42 -18.51
C ARG A 92 -12.14 -17.10 -17.37
#